data_AF-A0A420Q550-F1
#
_entry.id   AF-A0A420Q550-F1
#
_cell.length_a   1.000
_cell.length_b   1.000
_cell.length_c   1.000
_cell.angle_alpha   90.00
_cell.angle_beta   90.00
_cell.angle_gamma   90.00
#
_symmetry.space_group_name_H-M   'P 1'
#
loop_
_entity.id
_entity.type
_entity.pdbx_description
1 polymer ?
#
loop_
_entity_poly.entity_id
_entity_poly.type
_entity_poly.pdbx_seq_one_letter_code
_entity_poly.pdbx_strand_id
1 'polypeptide(L)'
;MAAWVAQDPPVLKKPNTKFRRLLVSQDHGEVYLIIATFDYQYVEYICALGTGSRGKGSTHPFLEMREYGPFEVKSPEQMEQLGIILLGASIQGGLWDMFQLRLYHHGVS
;
A
#
# COMPACT_ATOMS: atom_id res chain seq x y z
N MET A 1 5.18 -6.50 4.46
CA MET A 1 4.07 -6.35 3.50
C MET A 1 3.00 -7.45 3.63
N ALA A 2 3.33 -8.72 3.38
CA ALA A 2 2.35 -9.84 3.42
C ALA A 2 1.54 -9.92 4.74
N ALA A 3 2.22 -9.92 5.89
CA ALA A 3 1.54 -9.95 7.19
C ALA A 3 0.57 -8.78 7.40
N TRP A 4 0.93 -7.58 6.93
CA TRP A 4 0.05 -6.41 7.00
C TRP A 4 -1.18 -6.58 6.10
N VAL A 5 -1.04 -7.17 4.91
CA VAL A 5 -2.19 -7.48 4.04
C VAL A 5 -3.10 -8.53 4.67
N ALA A 6 -2.54 -9.53 5.37
CA ALA A 6 -3.33 -10.54 6.08
C ALA A 6 -4.12 -9.95 7.27
N GLN A 7 -3.53 -9.02 8.03
CA GLN A 7 -4.15 -8.43 9.22
C GLN A 7 -5.22 -7.40 8.88
N ASP A 8 -5.02 -6.63 7.81
CA ASP A 8 -5.93 -5.57 7.38
C ASP A 8 -6.16 -5.71 5.87
N PRO A 9 -6.96 -6.67 5.40
CA PRO A 9 -7.17 -6.89 3.97
C PRO A 9 -8.01 -5.75 3.36
N PRO A 10 -7.69 -5.27 2.14
CA PRO A 10 -8.50 -4.26 1.49
C PRO A 10 -9.90 -4.80 1.14
N VAL A 11 -10.91 -3.93 1.16
CA VAL A 11 -12.28 -4.32 0.78
C VAL A 11 -12.31 -4.71 -0.69
N LEU A 12 -12.62 -5.97 -0.97
CA LEU A 12 -12.68 -6.53 -2.31
C LEU A 12 -13.94 -6.03 -3.04
N LYS A 13 -13.84 -4.90 -3.75
CA LYS A 13 -14.99 -4.29 -4.45
C LYS A 13 -15.17 -4.79 -5.89
N LYS A 14 -14.11 -5.21 -6.60
CA LYS A 14 -14.15 -5.79 -7.97
C LYS A 14 -12.92 -6.68 -8.30
N PRO A 15 -13.05 -7.71 -9.17
CA PRO A 15 -11.96 -8.63 -9.55
C PRO A 15 -10.87 -8.02 -10.45
N ASN A 16 -10.93 -6.74 -10.79
CA ASN A 16 -9.86 -6.07 -11.56
C ASN A 16 -9.32 -4.81 -10.87
N THR A 17 -9.59 -4.66 -9.58
CA THR A 17 -9.04 -3.56 -8.79
C THR A 17 -7.62 -3.91 -8.37
N LYS A 18 -6.68 -3.01 -8.69
CA LYS A 18 -5.31 -3.03 -8.14
C LYS A 18 -5.29 -2.22 -6.85
N PHE A 19 -4.68 -2.78 -5.82
CA PHE A 19 -4.43 -2.17 -4.54
C PHE A 19 -2.97 -1.74 -4.46
N ARG A 20 -2.71 -0.64 -3.75
CA ARG A 20 -1.35 -0.12 -3.54
C ARG A 20 -1.11 0.08 -2.06
N ARG A 21 0.08 -0.30 -1.58
CA ARG A 21 0.57 0.05 -0.25
C ARG A 21 1.97 0.62 -0.35
N LEU A 22 2.20 1.66 0.43
CA LEU A 22 3.54 2.19 0.67
C LEU A 22 4.11 1.55 1.94
N LEU A 23 5.30 1.02 1.84
CA LEU A 23 6.12 0.60 2.97
C LEU A 23 7.34 1.49 3.02
N VAL A 24 7.64 1.99 4.22
CA VAL A 24 8.85 2.75 4.51
C VAL A 24 9.72 1.85 5.36
N SER A 25 10.93 1.56 4.90
CA SER A 25 11.94 0.81 5.65
C SER A 25 13.18 1.67 5.84
N GLN A 26 13.91 1.42 6.93
CA GLN A 26 15.15 2.09 7.22
C GLN A 26 16.20 1.05 7.57
N ASP A 27 17.40 1.21 7.02
CA ASP A 27 18.58 0.40 7.36
C ASP A 27 19.81 1.30 7.46
N HIS A 28 20.61 1.16 8.53
CA HIS A 28 21.88 1.86 8.76
C HIS A 28 22.00 3.36 8.38
N GLY A 29 20.89 4.13 8.41
CA GLY A 29 20.88 5.55 8.05
C GLY A 29 20.41 5.86 6.62
N GLU A 30 19.96 4.83 5.91
CA GLU A 30 19.32 4.88 4.60
C GLU A 30 17.84 4.56 4.76
N VAL A 31 16.98 5.29 4.05
CA VAL A 31 15.54 5.03 4.00
C VAL A 31 15.20 4.52 2.61
N TYR A 32 14.32 3.52 2.54
CA TYR A 32 13.80 2.94 1.31
C TYR A 32 12.29 3.05 1.31
N LEU A 33 11.74 3.42 0.16
CA LEU A 33 10.31 3.44 -0.10
C LEU A 33 9.96 2.29 -1.01
N ILE A 34 9.07 1.41 -0.57
CA ILE A 34 8.62 0.26 -1.34
C ILE A 34 7.13 0.41 -1.63
N ILE A 35 6.79 0.56 -2.91
CA ILE A 35 5.40 0.58 -3.40
C ILE A 35 5.04 -0.84 -3.82
N ALA A 36 4.18 -1.50 -3.04
CA ALA A 36 3.60 -2.77 -3.43
C ALA A 36 2.27 -2.54 -4.16
N THR A 37 2.18 -3.01 -5.40
CA THR A 37 0.93 -3.04 -6.18
C THR A 37 0.49 -4.49 -6.32
N PHE A 38 -0.74 -4.80 -5.92
CA PHE A 38 -1.25 -6.16 -5.93
C PHE A 38 -2.74 -6.22 -6.28
N ASP A 39 -3.23 -7.37 -6.70
CA ASP A 39 -4.67 -7.57 -6.97
C ASP A 39 -5.35 -8.48 -5.95
N TYR A 40 -6.63 -8.77 -6.20
CA TYR A 40 -7.45 -9.63 -5.37
C TYR A 40 -6.88 -11.05 -5.23
N GLN A 41 -6.18 -11.59 -6.25
CA GLN A 41 -5.62 -12.94 -6.19
C GLN A 41 -4.51 -13.01 -5.15
N TYR A 42 -3.73 -11.94 -5.02
CA TYR A 42 -2.75 -11.84 -3.94
C TYR A 42 -3.40 -11.80 -2.56
N VAL A 43 -4.52 -11.09 -2.41
CA VAL A 43 -5.25 -11.00 -1.13
C VAL A 43 -5.83 -12.37 -0.75
N GLU A 44 -6.46 -13.07 -1.70
CA GLU A 44 -6.98 -14.43 -1.51
C GLU A 44 -5.87 -15.41 -1.12
N TYR A 45 -4.72 -15.32 -1.79
CA TYR A 45 -3.54 -16.14 -1.50
C TYR A 45 -3.02 -15.91 -0.06
N ILE A 46 -2.82 -14.65 0.34
CA ILE A 46 -2.27 -14.30 1.65
C ILE A 46 -3.26 -14.58 2.80
N CYS A 47 -4.56 -14.38 2.57
CA CYS A 47 -5.58 -14.59 3.60
C CYS A 47 -6.04 -16.06 3.71
N ALA A 48 -5.45 -16.96 2.92
CA ALA A 48 -5.80 -18.37 2.87
C ALA A 48 -7.32 -18.63 2.73
N LEU A 49 -8.03 -17.76 2.00
CA LEU A 49 -9.51 -17.75 1.90
C LEU A 49 -10.10 -18.94 1.13
N GLY A 50 -9.29 -19.94 0.75
CA GLY A 50 -9.78 -21.25 0.29
C GLY A 50 -10.61 -21.24 -0.99
N THR A 51 -10.69 -20.13 -1.73
CA THR A 51 -11.26 -20.09 -3.08
C THR A 51 -10.23 -20.65 -4.04
N GLY A 52 -10.11 -21.98 -4.05
CA GLY A 52 -9.18 -22.78 -4.86
C GLY A 52 -9.37 -22.68 -6.37
N SER A 53 -9.69 -21.50 -6.90
CA SER A 53 -9.35 -21.15 -8.27
C SER A 53 -7.83 -21.02 -8.32
N ARG A 54 -7.13 -22.15 -8.42
CA ARG A 54 -5.79 -22.21 -9.05
C ARG A 54 -6.02 -21.70 -10.46
N GLY A 55 -6.05 -20.37 -10.59
CA GLY A 55 -6.32 -19.68 -11.83
C GLY A 55 -5.38 -20.28 -12.85
N LYS A 56 -5.98 -20.96 -13.82
CA LYS A 56 -5.35 -21.49 -15.03
C LYS A 56 -4.22 -20.53 -15.41
N GLY A 57 -2.96 -20.97 -15.19
CA GLY A 57 -1.79 -20.12 -14.96
C GLY A 57 -1.92 -18.71 -15.53
N SER A 58 -2.28 -17.75 -14.69
CA SER A 58 -2.21 -16.34 -15.11
C SER A 58 -0.73 -16.00 -15.28
N THR A 59 -0.35 -15.64 -16.49
CA THR A 59 1.02 -15.21 -16.84
C THR A 59 1.39 -13.86 -16.21
N HIS A 60 0.47 -13.23 -15.49
CA HIS A 60 0.63 -11.91 -14.91
C HIS A 60 0.95 -12.01 -13.41
N PRO A 61 1.99 -11.30 -12.93
CA PRO A 61 2.28 -11.23 -11.50
C PRO A 61 1.13 -10.52 -10.76
N PHE A 62 0.58 -11.17 -9.73
CA PHE A 62 -0.46 -10.61 -8.86
C PHE A 62 0.08 -9.66 -7.80
N LEU A 63 1.41 -9.56 -7.66
CA LEU A 63 2.14 -8.66 -6.77
C LEU A 63 3.38 -8.12 -7.50
N GLU A 64 3.54 -6.81 -7.49
CA GLU A 64 4.73 -6.09 -7.93
C GLU A 64 5.22 -5.21 -6.78
N MET A 65 6.52 -5.27 -6.46
CA MET A 65 7.15 -4.37 -5.50
C MET A 65 8.17 -3.50 -6.21
N ARG A 66 8.01 -2.18 -6.12
CA ARG A 66 8.97 -1.21 -6.64
C ARG A 66 9.63 -0.49 -5.48
N GLU A 67 10.94 -0.57 -5.42
CA GLU A 67 11.76 0.08 -4.42
C GLU A 67 12.32 1.41 -4.97
N TYR A 68 12.40 2.41 -4.11
CA TYR A 68 13.00 3.72 -4.36
C TYR A 68 13.91 4.09 -3.20
N GLY A 69 15.06 4.67 -3.52
CA GLY A 69 16.12 5.00 -2.57
C GLY A 69 17.48 4.50 -3.06
N PRO A 70 18.48 4.43 -2.16
CA PRO A 70 18.41 4.86 -0.75
C PRO A 70 18.25 6.39 -0.62
N PHE A 71 17.54 6.82 0.42
CA PHE A 71 17.55 8.21 0.90
C PHE A 71 18.41 8.29 2.16
N GLU A 72 19.52 9.02 2.09
CA GLU A 72 20.44 9.21 3.20
C GLU A 72 19.89 10.18 4.24
N VAL A 73 19.70 9.71 5.47
CA VAL A 73 19.14 10.52 6.57
C VAL A 73 20.01 11.73 6.93
N LYS A 74 21.30 11.66 6.61
CA LYS A 74 22.27 12.75 6.87
C LYS A 74 22.28 13.82 5.79
N SER A 75 21.62 13.62 4.65
CA SER A 75 21.49 14.64 3.60
C SER A 75 20.18 15.42 3.79
N PRO A 76 20.23 16.72 4.15
CA PRO A 76 19.03 17.54 4.28
C PRO A 76 18.19 17.59 3.00
N GLU A 77 18.84 17.63 1.84
CA GLU A 77 18.19 17.71 0.53
C GLU A 77 17.41 16.42 0.22
N GLN A 78 18.00 15.26 0.50
CA GLN A 78 17.31 13.98 0.31
C GLN A 78 16.16 13.80 1.30
N MET A 79 16.31 14.30 2.53
CA MET A 79 15.25 14.28 3.53
C MET A 79 14.09 15.23 3.20
N GLU A 80 14.36 16.38 2.58
CA GLU A 80 13.32 17.26 2.04
C GLU A 80 12.53 16.57 0.93
N GLN A 81 13.23 15.96 -0.04
CA GLN A 81 12.59 15.20 -1.12
C GLN A 81 11.75 14.03 -0.58
N LEU A 82 12.30 13.26 0.35
CA LEU A 82 11.60 12.18 1.02
C LEU A 82 10.34 12.68 1.74
N GLY A 83 10.43 13.82 2.44
CA GLY A 83 9.28 14.45 3.10
C GLY A 83 8.16 14.83 2.12
N ILE A 84 8.50 15.41 0.97
CA ILE A 84 7.54 15.73 -0.10
C ILE A 84 6.86 14.47 -0.64
N ILE A 85 7.63 13.40 -0.88
CA ILE A 85 7.09 12.12 -1.37
C ILE A 85 6.13 11.51 -0.34
N LEU A 86 6.51 11.46 0.94
CA LEU A 86 5.68 10.93 2.02
C LEU A 86 4.40 11.74 2.21
N LEU A 87 4.48 13.07 2.11
CA LEU A 87 3.31 13.95 2.14
C LEU A 87 2.36 13.64 0.98
N GLY A 88 2.89 13.55 -0.24
CA GLY A 88 2.11 13.20 -1.43
C GLY A 88 1.44 11.82 -1.32
N ALA A 89 2.17 10.84 -0.78
CA ALA A 89 1.63 9.50 -0.53
C ALA A 89 0.53 9.51 0.53
N SER A 90 0.66 10.31 1.59
CA SER A 90 -0.34 10.43 2.66
C SER A 90 -1.64 11.07 2.15
N ILE A 91 -1.52 12.08 1.28
CA ILE A 91 -2.68 12.72 0.62
C ILE A 91 -3.39 11.74 -0.30
N GLN A 92 -2.65 10.96 -1.11
CA GLN A 92 -3.21 9.95 -2.00
C GLN A 92 -3.79 8.73 -1.26
N GLY A 93 -3.17 8.32 -0.16
CA GLY A 93 -3.44 7.06 0.53
C GLY A 93 -4.54 7.10 1.59
N GLY A 94 -5.00 8.27 2.02
CA GLY A 94 -6.00 8.31 3.10
C GLY A 94 -6.54 9.65 3.54
N LEU A 95 -6.09 10.79 2.99
CA LEU A 95 -6.67 12.06 3.45
C LEU A 95 -8.13 12.23 2.97
N TRP A 96 -8.50 11.70 1.80
CA TRP A 96 -9.87 11.83 1.26
C TRP A 96 -10.91 10.93 1.95
N ASP A 97 -10.56 9.68 2.30
CA ASP A 97 -11.46 8.77 3.01
C ASP A 97 -11.65 9.19 4.49
N MET A 98 -10.63 9.81 5.10
CA MET A 98 -10.72 10.31 6.48
C MET A 98 -11.63 11.56 6.60
N PHE A 99 -11.66 12.42 5.57
CA PHE A 99 -12.62 13.55 5.52
C PHE A 99 -14.06 13.07 5.29
N GLN A 100 -14.29 12.01 4.52
CA GLN A 100 -15.61 11.38 4.36
C GLN A 100 -16.13 10.78 5.67
N LEU A 101 -15.29 10.07 6.43
CA LEU A 101 -15.65 9.50 7.74
C LEU A 101 -15.93 10.58 8.80
N ARG A 102 -15.24 11.72 8.77
CA ARG A 102 -15.45 12.82 9.72
C ARG A 102 -16.73 13.63 9.44
N LEU A 103 -17.17 13.71 8.18
CA LEU A 103 -18.43 14.38 7.83
C LEU A 103 -19.67 13.53 8.14
N TYR A 104 -19.57 12.20 8.13
CA TYR A 104 -20.69 11.33 8.51
C TYR A 104 -20.99 11.34 10.02
N HIS A 105 -19.99 11.55 10.87
CA HIS A 105 -20.20 11.58 12.33
C HIS A 105 -20.77 12.90 12.88
N HIS A 106 -20.83 13.97 12.06
CA HIS A 106 -21.41 15.27 12.46
C HIS A 106 -22.78 15.56 11.84
N GLY A 107 -23.35 14.62 11.07
CA GLY A 107 -24.64 14.77 10.38
C GLY A 107 -25.83 14.05 11.03
N VAL A 108 -25.74 13.65 12.30
CA VAL A 108 -26.88 13.11 13.04
C VAL A 108 -27.08 13.91 14.33
N SER A 109 -27.94 14.92 14.22
CA SER A 109 -28.64 15.60 15.30
C SER A 109 -29.98 16.05 14.75
#